data_AF-A0A3C1K3M3-F1
#
_entry.id   AF-A0A3C1K3M3-F1
#
_cell.length_a   1.000
_cell.length_b   1.000
_cell.length_c   1.000
_cell.angle_alpha   90.00
_cell.angle_beta   90.00
_cell.angle_gamma   90.00
#
_symmetry.space_group_name_H-M   'P 1'
#
loop_
_entity.id
_entity.type
_entity.pdbx_description
1 polymer ?
#
loop_
_entity_poly.entity_id
_entity_poly.type
_entity_poly.pdbx_seq_one_letter_code
_entity_poly.pdbx_strand_id
1 'polypeptide(L)'
;MQNSFSKKNNKNNLPPSRPPQIEPTYCKGKNKYEPSELKPLLNTYIYIWLSNGSSFWMYPVKLADNMVCGYTWSGESWEMLYISCALIKSLY
;
A
#
# COMPACT_ATOMS: atom_id res chain seq x y z
N MET A 1 3.83 -13.35 -32.54
CA MET A 1 4.48 -13.11 -31.25
C MET A 1 3.87 -11.88 -30.60
N GLN A 2 2.79 -12.03 -29.83
CA GLN A 2 2.29 -10.98 -28.93
C GLN A 2 1.84 -11.72 -27.67
N ASN A 3 2.72 -11.79 -26.68
CA ASN A 3 2.44 -12.42 -25.39
C ASN A 3 1.32 -11.65 -24.72
N SER A 4 0.12 -12.23 -24.74
CA SER A 4 -0.99 -11.83 -23.91
C SER A 4 -0.55 -11.88 -22.45
N PHE A 5 -0.26 -10.71 -21.87
CA PHE A 5 -0.24 -10.55 -20.43
C PHE A 5 -1.64 -10.92 -19.95
N SER A 6 -1.74 -12.17 -19.51
CA SER A 6 -2.94 -12.77 -18.95
C SER A 6 -3.38 -11.86 -17.79
N LYS A 7 -4.41 -11.04 -18.04
CA LYS A 7 -5.24 -10.43 -17.01
C LYS A 7 -5.83 -11.60 -16.23
N LYS A 8 -5.10 -12.09 -15.24
CA LYS A 8 -5.62 -13.01 -14.24
C LYS A 8 -6.71 -12.24 -13.50
N ASN A 9 -7.96 -12.53 -13.86
CA ASN A 9 -9.14 -12.20 -13.12
C ASN A 9 -9.02 -12.78 -11.70
N ASN A 10 -8.55 -11.96 -10.75
CA ASN A 10 -8.72 -12.22 -9.33
C ASN A 10 -9.75 -11.22 -8.81
N LYS A 11 -10.92 -11.78 -8.49
CA LYS A 11 -12.10 -11.20 -7.87
C LYS A 11 -11.76 -10.02 -6.94
N ASN A 12 -12.27 -8.83 -7.27
CA ASN A 12 -12.61 -7.71 -6.37
C ASN A 12 -11.66 -7.40 -5.19
N ASN A 13 -10.35 -7.21 -5.42
CA ASN A 13 -9.45 -6.64 -4.40
C ASN A 13 -9.47 -5.10 -4.33
N LEU A 14 -10.49 -4.47 -4.92
CA LEU A 14 -10.71 -3.03 -4.75
C LEU A 14 -11.11 -2.78 -3.29
N PRO A 15 -10.58 -1.73 -2.64
CA PRO A 15 -10.95 -1.42 -1.27
C PRO A 15 -12.47 -1.19 -1.18
N PRO A 16 -13.16 -1.75 -0.17
CA PRO A 16 -14.62 -1.76 -0.12
C PRO A 16 -15.24 -0.37 0.04
N SER A 17 -14.48 0.59 0.56
CA SER A 17 -14.93 1.96 0.82
C SER A 17 -13.79 2.98 0.65
N ARG A 18 -14.12 4.28 0.75
CA ARG A 18 -13.14 5.36 0.92
C ARG A 18 -12.32 5.09 2.19
N PRO A 19 -11.03 5.51 2.24
CA PRO A 19 -10.25 5.39 3.46
C PRO A 19 -10.83 6.32 4.55
N PRO A 20 -10.42 6.12 5.81
CA PRO A 20 -10.74 7.07 6.88
C PRO A 20 -10.30 8.49 6.48
N GLN A 21 -11.15 9.48 6.74
CA GLN A 21 -10.81 10.89 6.48
C GLN A 21 -9.88 11.50 7.55
N ILE A 22 -9.44 10.69 8.51
CA ILE A 22 -8.49 11.11 9.53
C ILE A 22 -7.07 10.95 8.99
N GLU A 23 -6.24 11.95 9.20
CA GLU A 23 -4.79 11.83 9.06
C GLU A 23 -4.23 11.46 10.43
N PRO A 24 -3.72 10.23 10.59
CA PRO A 24 -3.16 9.83 11.87
C PRO A 24 -1.97 10.72 12.25
N THR A 25 -1.74 10.91 13.55
CA THR A 25 -0.53 11.59 14.01
C THR A 25 0.68 10.71 13.69
N TYR A 26 1.76 11.31 13.18
CA TYR A 26 3.00 10.59 12.92
C TYR A 26 3.50 9.87 14.17
N CYS A 27 3.45 8.54 14.15
CA CYS A 27 4.11 7.71 15.15
C CYS A 27 5.54 7.42 14.70
N LYS A 28 6.49 7.48 15.62
CA LYS A 28 7.89 7.16 15.33
C LYS A 28 7.99 5.68 14.94
N GLY A 29 8.11 5.42 13.64
CA GLY A 29 8.17 4.08 13.07
C GLY A 29 9.59 3.55 12.93
N LYS A 30 9.73 2.45 12.18
CA LYS A 30 11.02 1.89 11.76
C LYS A 30 11.44 2.52 10.43
N ASN A 31 12.70 2.92 10.29
CA ASN A 31 13.23 3.51 9.05
C ASN A 31 13.22 2.54 7.84
N LYS A 32 12.90 1.26 8.08
CA LYS A 32 12.72 0.21 7.08
C LYS A 32 11.80 -0.86 7.67
N TYR A 33 10.84 -1.33 6.88
CA TYR A 33 10.00 -2.47 7.22
C TYR A 33 10.39 -3.68 6.38
N GLU A 34 10.26 -4.88 6.96
CA GLU A 34 10.44 -6.12 6.21
C GLU A 34 9.10 -6.61 5.63
N PRO A 35 9.10 -7.31 4.48
CA PRO A 35 7.88 -7.86 3.89
C PRO A 35 7.08 -8.75 4.86
N SER A 36 7.78 -9.47 5.75
CA SER A 36 7.17 -10.31 6.77
C SER A 36 6.30 -9.51 7.76
N GLU A 37 6.66 -8.25 8.06
CA GLU A 37 5.90 -7.37 8.95
C GLU A 37 4.68 -6.75 8.26
N LEU A 38 4.74 -6.59 6.93
CA LEU A 38 3.63 -6.05 6.13
C LEU A 38 2.60 -7.11 5.74
N LYS A 39 2.97 -8.40 5.73
CA LYS A 39 2.06 -9.51 5.44
C LYS A 39 0.74 -9.48 6.24
N PRO A 40 0.75 -9.29 7.57
CA PRO A 40 -0.50 -9.21 8.33
C PRO A 40 -1.34 -7.95 8.03
N LEU A 41 -0.73 -6.92 7.41
CA LEU A 41 -1.39 -5.67 7.04
C LEU A 41 -1.99 -5.69 5.63
N LEU A 42 -1.89 -6.82 4.92
CA LEU A 42 -2.54 -6.98 3.62
C LEU A 42 -4.07 -6.93 3.77
N ASN A 43 -4.74 -6.33 2.79
CA ASN A 43 -6.19 -6.16 2.73
C ASN A 43 -6.78 -5.37 3.90
N THR A 44 -6.02 -4.44 4.48
CA THR A 44 -6.52 -3.45 5.44
C THR A 44 -6.10 -2.04 5.04
N TYR A 45 -6.80 -1.03 5.55
CA TYR A 45 -6.40 0.36 5.41
C TYR A 45 -5.20 0.64 6.32
N ILE A 46 -4.08 1.05 5.74
CA ILE A 46 -2.91 1.51 6.47
C ILE A 46 -2.57 2.93 6.06
N TYR A 47 -2.09 3.72 7.00
CA TYR A 47 -1.52 5.02 6.69
C TYR A 47 -0.01 4.90 6.70
N ILE A 48 0.63 5.27 5.59
CA ILE A 48 2.07 5.10 5.43
C ILE A 48 2.74 6.46 5.39
N TRP A 49 3.91 6.57 6.03
CA TRP A 49 4.82 7.69 5.87
C TRP A 49 6.06 7.22 5.14
N LEU A 50 6.37 7.90 4.04
CA LEU A 50 7.55 7.65 3.24
C LEU A 50 8.72 8.50 3.72
N SER A 51 9.93 8.03 3.43
CA SER A 51 11.17 8.73 3.74
C SER A 51 11.33 10.07 3.02
N ASN A 52 10.64 10.27 1.89
CA ASN A 52 10.61 11.51 1.13
C ASN A 52 9.66 12.58 1.72
N GLY A 53 8.96 12.28 2.83
CA GLY A 53 8.01 13.18 3.48
C GLY A 53 6.56 13.04 2.98
N SER A 54 6.30 12.22 1.97
CA SER A 54 4.92 11.93 1.54
C SER A 54 4.23 10.99 2.53
N SER A 55 2.94 11.22 2.78
CA SER A 55 2.12 10.32 3.57
C SER A 55 0.70 10.23 3.05
N PHE A 56 0.14 9.03 3.06
CA PHE A 56 -1.17 8.77 2.46
C PHE A 56 -1.74 7.42 2.91
N TRP A 57 -3.04 7.27 2.68
CA TRP A 57 -3.74 6.00 2.87
C TRP A 57 -3.43 5.03 1.73
N MET A 58 -2.96 3.84 2.11
CA MET A 58 -2.71 2.73 1.21
C MET A 58 -3.53 1.51 1.64
N TYR A 59 -4.01 0.76 0.66
CA TYR A 59 -4.63 -0.53 0.80
C TYR A 59 -3.75 -1.58 0.10
N PRO A 60 -2.80 -2.19 0.81
CA PRO A 60 -1.89 -3.18 0.23
C PRO A 60 -2.64 -4.46 -0.07
N VAL A 61 -2.45 -4.99 -1.28
CA VAL A 61 -3.13 -6.22 -1.75
C VAL A 61 -2.18 -7.39 -1.92
N LYS A 62 -0.89 -7.10 -2.09
CA LYS A 62 0.13 -8.12 -2.31
C LYS A 62 1.51 -7.58 -1.92
N LEU A 63 2.37 -8.49 -1.47
CA LEU A 63 3.81 -8.26 -1.36
C LEU A 63 4.52 -9.02 -2.49
N ALA A 64 5.51 -8.37 -3.09
CA ALA A 64 6.40 -8.92 -4.09
C ALA A 64 7.84 -8.57 -3.70
N ASP A 65 8.61 -9.59 -3.31
CA ASP A 65 9.98 -9.43 -2.83
C ASP A 65 10.07 -8.39 -1.70
N ASN A 66 10.72 -7.25 -1.95
CA ASN A 66 10.86 -6.13 -1.02
C ASN A 66 9.98 -4.91 -1.39
N MET A 67 8.86 -5.18 -2.05
CA MET A 67 7.89 -4.17 -2.47
C MET A 67 6.48 -4.57 -2.06
N VAL A 68 5.70 -3.57 -1.66
CA VAL A 68 4.28 -3.68 -1.40
C VAL A 68 3.51 -3.11 -2.58
N CYS A 69 2.59 -3.93 -3.12
CA CYS A 69 1.66 -3.55 -4.17
C CYS A 69 0.31 -3.26 -3.53
N GLY A 70 -0.30 -2.14 -3.87
CA GLY A 70 -1.57 -1.75 -3.28
C GLY A 70 -2.28 -0.68 -4.07
N TYR A 71 -3.42 -0.29 -3.54
CA TYR A 71 -4.18 0.86 -4.01
C TYR A 71 -3.95 2.04 -3.06
N THR A 72 -3.68 3.22 -3.61
CA THR A 72 -3.61 4.48 -2.86
C THR A 72 -4.84 5.32 -3.18
N TRP A 73 -5.26 6.15 -2.23
CA TRP A 73 -6.37 7.07 -2.42
C TRP A 73 -5.86 8.42 -2.92
N SER A 74 -6.21 8.80 -4.15
CA SER A 74 -5.85 10.11 -4.72
C SER A 74 -6.84 11.23 -4.38
N GLY A 75 -7.88 10.94 -3.59
CA GLY A 75 -8.95 11.89 -3.24
C GLY A 75 -10.26 11.59 -3.98
N GLU A 76 -10.17 11.11 -5.22
CA GLU A 76 -11.32 10.83 -6.08
C GLU A 76 -11.44 9.34 -6.42
N SER A 77 -10.31 8.65 -6.58
CA SER A 77 -10.29 7.26 -6.99
C SER A 77 -9.15 6.47 -6.34
N TRP A 78 -9.21 5.15 -6.50
CA TRP A 78 -8.16 4.23 -6.08
C TRP A 78 -7.17 4.00 -7.22
N GLU A 79 -5.90 4.33 -6.98
CA GLU A 79 -4.83 4.17 -7.97
C GLU A 79 -3.87 3.07 -7.54
N MET A 80 -3.46 2.22 -8.49
CA MET A 80 -2.52 1.14 -8.21
C MET A 80 -1.09 1.67 -8.12
N LEU A 81 -0.39 1.37 -7.03
CA LEU A 81 0.97 1.81 -6.76
C LEU A 81 1.83 0.65 -6.21
N TYR A 82 3.13 0.77 -6.42
CA TYR A 82 4.17 -0.12 -5.91
C TYR A 82 5.16 0.69 -5.08
N ILE A 83 5.37 0.31 -3.83
CA ILE A 83 6.27 1.00 -2.90
C ILE A 83 7.29 0.01 -2.38
N SER A 84 8.57 0.40 -2.36
CA SER A 84 9.58 -0.43 -1.69
C SER A 84 9.41 -0.35 -0.18
N CYS A 85 9.45 -1.49 0.51
CA CYS A 85 9.35 -1.55 1.97
C CYS A 85 10.45 -0.74 2.67
N ALA A 86 11.58 -0.51 2.00
CA ALA A 86 12.68 0.32 2.47
C ALA A 86 12.40 1.84 2.43
N LEU A 87 11.39 2.28 1.69
CA LEU A 87 10.97 3.69 1.69
C LEU A 87 9.97 4.00 2.80
N ILE A 88 9.35 2.98 3.38
CA ILE A 88 8.36 3.12 4.44
C ILE A 88 9.11 3.42 5.74
N LYS A 89 8.83 4.60 6.30
CA LYS A 89 9.41 5.12 7.54
C LYS A 89 8.50 4.91 8.74
N SER A 90 7.19 4.85 8.52
CA SER A 90 6.22 4.56 9.56
C SER A 90 4.91 4.04 8.98
N LEU A 91 4.14 3.37 9.83
CA LEU A 91 2.83 2.78 9.54
C LEU A 91 1.88 3.10 10.71
N TYR A 92 0.61 3.30 10.40
CA TYR A 92 -0.51 3.37 11.34
C TYR A 92 -1.60 2.40 10.92
#